data_AF-A0A9P0TN89-F1
#
_entry.id   AF-A0A9P0TN89-F1
#
_cell.length_a   1.000
_cell.length_b   1.000
_cell.length_c   1.000
_cell.angle_alpha   90.00
_cell.angle_beta   90.00
_cell.angle_gamma   90.00
#
_symmetry.space_group_name_H-M   'P 1'
#
loop_
_entity.id
_entity.type
_entity.pdbx_description
1 polymer ?
#
loop_
_entity_poly.entity_id
_entity_poly.type
_entity_poly.pdbx_seq_one_letter_code
_entity_poly.pdbx_strand_id
1 'polypeptide(L)'
;MRIILFSFIFCSFDVIYSNYYEETKTQQATEEFEPVTMSVKNSLSKNINCDDFSLYALNCTTEAALLYDSSRMTPPIPSKLTDWCRAIKHLINCALDWKVECNVVSESHFNEDSIRGHIHVANNICDDELFQIRYMELSACIESSQDSWEVCYKSFKHTVEEQQNTTHEWTHYEVHFYLCCARARFRRCTLESLFEKATACSHLEAITLQKFSVIVSEGGVYQDCDRNMMYPNCPGGDPRPTHKLMSHLVTGNASLSNNNVWLLVFILYYLI
;
A
#
# COMPACT_ATOMS: atom_id res chain seq x y z
N MET A 1 -15.18 -42.55 -19.71
CA MET A 1 -15.16 -41.85 -18.40
C MET A 1 -14.18 -40.68 -18.53
N ARG A 2 -14.66 -39.45 -18.79
CA ARG A 2 -13.82 -38.25 -18.93
C ARG A 2 -13.93 -37.47 -17.63
N ILE A 3 -12.92 -37.59 -16.78
CA ILE A 3 -12.78 -36.75 -15.59
C ILE A 3 -12.01 -35.49 -16.00
N ILE A 4 -12.58 -34.36 -15.58
CA ILE A 4 -12.38 -33.01 -16.07
C ILE A 4 -11.10 -32.41 -15.48
N LEU A 5 -10.14 -32.06 -16.34
CA LEU A 5 -8.98 -31.19 -16.07
C LEU A 5 -9.44 -29.73 -15.94
N PHE A 6 -9.98 -29.32 -14.79
CA PHE A 6 -10.33 -27.89 -14.55
C PHE A 6 -9.61 -27.26 -13.36
N SER A 7 -8.75 -28.00 -12.65
CA SER A 7 -8.09 -27.51 -11.43
C SER A 7 -6.77 -26.75 -11.65
N PHE A 8 -6.25 -26.63 -12.87
CA PHE A 8 -4.92 -26.04 -13.11
C PHE A 8 -4.91 -24.53 -13.48
N ILE A 9 -6.06 -23.93 -13.81
CA ILE A 9 -6.12 -22.53 -14.25
C ILE A 9 -6.29 -21.56 -13.06
N PHE A 10 -6.90 -22.00 -11.96
CA PHE A 10 -7.11 -21.15 -10.79
C PHE A 10 -5.83 -20.92 -9.97
N CYS A 11 -4.93 -21.91 -9.88
CA CYS A 11 -3.66 -21.76 -9.16
C CYS A 11 -2.69 -20.77 -9.83
N SER A 12 -2.75 -20.60 -11.15
CA SER A 12 -1.85 -19.66 -11.86
C SER A 12 -2.21 -18.21 -11.55
N PHE A 13 -3.47 -17.92 -11.27
CA PHE A 13 -3.94 -16.58 -10.95
C PHE A 13 -3.43 -16.10 -9.59
N ASP A 14 -3.58 -16.94 -8.57
CA ASP A 14 -3.10 -16.63 -7.22
C ASP A 14 -1.58 -16.42 -7.21
N VAL A 15 -0.84 -17.23 -7.98
CA VAL A 15 0.61 -17.13 -8.10
C VAL A 15 1.06 -15.87 -8.84
N ILE A 16 0.44 -15.48 -9.97
CA ILE A 16 0.83 -14.25 -10.69
C ILE A 16 0.46 -12.99 -9.91
N TYR A 17 -0.74 -12.97 -9.33
CA TYR A 17 -1.19 -11.89 -8.45
C TYR A 17 -0.23 -11.78 -7.26
N SER A 18 0.02 -12.88 -6.55
CA SER A 18 0.96 -12.91 -5.42
C SER A 18 2.37 -12.50 -5.85
N ASN A 19 2.92 -13.03 -6.95
CA ASN A 19 4.27 -12.73 -7.39
C ASN A 19 4.47 -11.27 -7.79
N TYR A 20 3.51 -10.61 -8.45
CA TYR A 20 3.65 -9.19 -8.76
C TYR A 20 3.66 -8.34 -7.49
N TYR A 21 2.75 -8.64 -6.55
CA TYR A 21 2.67 -7.90 -5.29
C TYR A 21 3.81 -8.27 -4.32
N GLU A 22 4.32 -9.51 -4.38
CA GLU A 22 5.53 -9.95 -3.69
C GLU A 22 6.78 -9.34 -4.34
N GLU A 23 6.91 -9.21 -5.66
CA GLU A 23 8.01 -8.49 -6.31
C GLU A 23 8.03 -7.01 -5.92
N THR A 24 6.87 -6.37 -5.78
CA THR A 24 6.80 -5.02 -5.20
C THR A 24 7.26 -4.98 -3.75
N LYS A 25 7.22 -6.10 -3.01
CA LYS A 25 7.78 -6.26 -1.64
C LYS A 25 9.24 -6.75 -1.61
N THR A 26 9.69 -7.52 -2.61
CA THR A 26 10.91 -8.36 -2.56
C THR A 26 12.14 -7.70 -3.16
N GLN A 27 12.05 -6.46 -3.64
CA GLN A 27 13.26 -5.65 -3.87
C GLN A 27 14.09 -5.40 -2.58
N GLN A 28 13.69 -5.95 -1.42
CA GLN A 28 14.47 -5.81 -0.19
C GLN A 28 14.39 -6.97 0.83
N ALA A 29 14.07 -8.21 0.42
CA ALA A 29 14.07 -9.34 1.37
C ALA A 29 15.43 -10.05 1.46
N THR A 30 16.42 -9.39 2.06
CA THR A 30 17.50 -10.06 2.82
C THR A 30 17.95 -9.13 3.93
N GLU A 31 17.10 -9.00 4.95
CA GLU A 31 17.53 -8.76 6.32
C GLU A 31 16.44 -9.38 7.20
N GLU A 32 16.82 -10.47 7.87
CA GLU A 32 16.11 -11.02 9.01
C GLU A 32 15.76 -9.86 9.95
N PHE A 33 14.47 -9.63 10.21
CA PHE A 33 14.00 -8.48 10.98
C PHE A 33 14.64 -8.47 12.38
N GLU A 34 15.75 -7.74 12.51
CA GLU A 34 16.17 -7.25 13.81
C GLU A 34 15.04 -6.39 14.38
N PRO A 35 14.74 -6.49 15.68
CA PRO A 35 13.80 -5.57 16.30
C PRO A 35 14.28 -4.16 15.98
N VAL A 36 13.36 -3.34 15.46
CA VAL A 36 13.58 -1.95 15.07
C VAL A 36 14.31 -1.22 16.20
N THR A 37 15.64 -1.22 16.19
CA THR A 37 16.47 -0.35 17.02
C THR A 37 16.56 0.95 16.26
N MET A 38 15.43 1.65 16.15
CA MET A 38 15.47 3.04 15.76
C MET A 38 16.30 3.77 16.80
N SER A 39 17.44 4.28 16.35
CA SER A 39 18.28 5.20 17.09
C SER A 39 17.39 6.27 17.71
N VAL A 40 17.20 6.16 19.03
CA VAL A 40 16.62 7.18 19.90
C VAL A 40 17.53 8.39 19.83
N LYS A 41 17.47 9.15 18.74
CA LYS A 41 18.06 10.48 18.68
C LYS A 41 17.13 11.40 19.46
N ASN A 42 17.41 11.50 20.76
CA ASN A 42 16.85 12.45 21.72
C ASN A 42 15.33 12.64 21.62
N SER A 43 14.56 11.69 22.15
CA SER A 43 13.27 12.06 22.73
C SER A 43 13.58 12.92 23.98
N LEU A 44 13.63 14.24 23.82
CA LEU A 44 13.23 15.10 24.93
C LEU A 44 11.83 14.58 25.32
N SER A 45 11.67 14.05 26.53
CA SER A 45 10.37 13.53 26.98
C SER A 45 9.32 14.60 26.73
N LYS A 46 8.44 14.36 25.77
CA LYS A 46 7.35 15.29 25.50
C LYS A 46 6.35 15.06 26.62
N ASN A 47 6.03 16.11 27.38
CA ASN A 47 5.01 16.02 28.42
C ASN A 47 3.63 15.92 27.75
N ILE A 48 3.27 14.71 27.28
CA ILE A 48 1.99 14.42 26.62
C ILE A 48 0.95 14.17 27.72
N ASN A 49 -0.19 14.84 27.62
CA ASN A 49 -1.34 14.55 28.48
C ASN A 49 -2.04 13.28 27.97
N CYS A 50 -1.75 12.14 28.59
CA CYS A 50 -2.31 10.84 28.20
C CYS A 50 -3.83 10.70 28.43
N ASP A 51 -4.44 11.62 29.18
CA ASP A 51 -5.89 11.62 29.42
C ASP A 51 -6.69 12.30 28.28
N ASP A 52 -6.03 13.06 27.40
CA ASP A 52 -6.68 13.83 26.33
C ASP A 52 -6.18 13.44 24.94
N PHE A 53 -6.45 12.19 24.57
CA PHE A 53 -6.13 11.65 23.26
C PHE A 53 -6.74 12.48 22.12
N SER A 54 -7.97 12.96 22.30
CA SER A 54 -8.70 13.69 21.25
C SER A 54 -7.99 14.99 20.87
N LEU A 55 -7.57 15.76 21.87
CA LEU A 55 -6.81 17.00 21.62
C LEU A 55 -5.43 16.70 21.01
N TYR A 56 -4.73 15.66 21.48
CA TYR A 56 -3.44 15.26 20.93
C TYR A 56 -3.56 14.86 19.45
N ALA A 57 -4.49 13.98 19.11
CA ALA A 57 -4.73 13.54 17.74
C ALA A 57 -5.16 14.71 16.83
N LEU A 58 -5.99 15.63 17.35
CA LEU A 58 -6.40 16.83 16.60
C LEU A 58 -5.20 17.74 16.30
N ASN A 59 -4.28 17.95 17.24
CA ASN A 59 -3.09 18.76 17.01
C ASN A 59 -2.18 18.12 15.94
N CYS A 60 -1.92 16.82 16.06
CA CYS A 60 -1.11 16.09 15.08
C CYS A 60 -1.70 16.13 13.67
N THR A 61 -3.02 15.97 13.54
CA THR A 61 -3.69 16.03 12.24
C THR A 61 -3.74 17.45 11.68
N THR A 62 -3.89 18.47 12.54
CA THR A 62 -3.84 19.88 12.14
C THR A 62 -2.45 20.27 11.66
N GLU A 63 -1.39 19.90 12.38
CA GLU A 63 0.00 20.14 11.97
C GLU A 63 0.32 19.43 10.65
N ALA A 64 -0.09 18.16 10.48
CA ALA A 64 0.06 17.45 9.22
C ALA A 64 -0.67 18.14 8.05
N ALA A 65 -1.88 18.65 8.28
CA ALA A 65 -2.65 19.37 7.27
C ALA A 65 -1.99 20.71 6.88
N LEU A 66 -1.33 21.39 7.83
CA LEU A 66 -0.54 22.59 7.54
C LEU A 66 0.72 22.27 6.73
N LEU A 67 1.31 21.09 6.91
CA LEU A 67 2.45 20.63 6.13
C LEU A 67 2.04 20.26 4.70
N TYR A 68 0.91 19.58 4.54
CA TYR A 68 0.40 19.12 3.25
C TYR A 68 -1.07 19.50 3.08
N ASP A 69 -1.29 20.68 2.51
CA ASP A 69 -2.62 21.18 2.18
C ASP A 69 -3.11 20.59 0.85
N SER A 70 -3.99 19.58 0.98
CA SER A 70 -4.71 18.98 -0.12
C SER A 70 -6.16 18.71 0.26
N SER A 71 -7.08 19.17 -0.59
CA SER A 71 -8.51 18.84 -0.51
C SER A 71 -8.87 17.55 -1.24
N ARG A 72 -7.93 16.97 -2.00
CA ARG A 72 -8.15 15.77 -2.82
C ARG A 72 -7.46 14.55 -2.22
N MET A 73 -8.16 13.41 -2.32
CA MET A 73 -7.66 12.09 -1.94
C MET A 73 -7.03 11.39 -3.15
N THR A 74 -6.10 12.09 -3.81
CA THR A 74 -5.38 11.61 -4.99
C THR A 74 -3.89 11.55 -4.68
N PRO A 75 -3.08 10.84 -5.48
CA PRO A 75 -1.64 10.90 -5.35
C PRO A 75 -1.16 12.36 -5.39
N PRO A 76 -0.22 12.78 -4.54
CA PRO A 76 0.31 14.14 -4.58
C PRO A 76 0.94 14.38 -5.94
N ILE A 77 0.69 15.54 -6.56
CA ILE A 77 1.49 15.95 -7.71
C ILE A 77 2.97 15.99 -7.30
N PRO A 78 3.92 15.72 -8.19
CA PRO A 78 5.32 15.56 -7.84
C PRO A 78 5.93 16.71 -7.03
N SER A 79 5.58 17.95 -7.36
CA SER A 79 6.05 19.14 -6.64
C SER A 79 5.62 19.19 -5.16
N LYS A 80 4.57 18.46 -4.78
CA LYS A 80 4.05 18.36 -3.41
C LYS A 80 4.43 17.03 -2.71
N LEU A 81 5.17 16.13 -3.37
CA LEU A 81 5.50 14.82 -2.80
C LEU A 81 6.30 14.97 -1.49
N THR A 82 7.26 15.89 -1.45
CA THR A 82 8.08 16.15 -0.25
C THR A 82 7.23 16.59 0.94
N ASP A 83 6.25 17.47 0.71
CA ASP A 83 5.36 17.96 1.75
C ASP A 83 4.41 16.87 2.24
N TRP A 84 3.88 16.05 1.32
CA TRP A 84 3.09 14.85 1.65
C TRP A 84 3.88 13.86 2.51
N CYS A 85 5.13 13.59 2.14
CA CYS A 85 6.03 12.75 2.91
C CYS A 85 6.33 13.30 4.31
N ARG A 86 6.48 14.62 4.43
CA ARG A 86 6.68 15.27 5.73
C ARG A 86 5.44 15.13 6.61
N ALA A 87 4.24 15.29 6.04
CA ALA A 87 2.98 15.12 6.76
C ALA A 87 2.79 13.67 7.25
N ILE A 88 3.07 12.67 6.42
CA ILE A 88 3.01 11.26 6.82
C ILE A 88 3.99 10.94 7.94
N LYS A 89 5.26 11.35 7.79
CA LYS A 89 6.28 11.12 8.82
C LYS A 89 5.91 11.80 10.13
N HIS A 90 5.31 13.00 10.08
CA HIS A 90 4.80 13.67 11.26
C HIS A 90 3.71 12.84 11.97
N LEU A 91 2.71 12.34 11.23
CA LEU A 91 1.64 11.51 11.80
C LEU A 91 2.17 10.20 12.41
N ILE A 92 3.13 9.55 11.74
CA ILE A 92 3.80 8.35 12.27
C ILE A 92 4.50 8.67 13.59
N ASN A 93 5.26 9.77 13.64
CA ASN A 93 5.96 10.17 14.86
C ASN A 93 4.98 10.52 15.99
N CYS A 94 3.86 11.17 15.71
CA CYS A 94 2.81 11.40 16.69
C CYS A 94 2.26 10.09 17.28
N ALA A 95 1.97 9.10 16.43
CA ALA A 95 1.49 7.80 16.91
C ALA A 95 2.54 7.07 17.76
N LEU A 96 3.82 7.14 17.37
CA LEU A 96 4.93 6.55 18.13
C LEU A 96 5.18 7.26 19.46
N ASP A 97 5.20 8.60 19.47
CA ASP A 97 5.39 9.40 20.68
C ASP A 97 4.29 9.10 21.70
N TRP A 98 3.01 9.07 21.27
CA TRP A 98 1.91 8.67 22.15
C TRP A 98 2.08 7.25 22.67
N LYS A 99 2.44 6.30 21.80
CA LYS A 99 2.64 4.91 22.21
C LYS A 99 3.72 4.78 23.29
N VAL A 100 4.83 5.51 23.15
CA VAL A 100 5.95 5.47 24.10
C VAL A 100 5.58 6.15 25.42
N GLU A 101 5.03 7.36 25.38
CA GLU A 101 4.76 8.17 26.59
C GLU A 101 3.49 7.72 27.32
N CYS A 102 2.51 7.17 26.61
CA CYS A 102 1.18 6.79 27.14
C CYS A 102 0.93 5.28 27.10
N ASN A 103 1.97 4.47 27.29
CA ASN A 103 1.96 3.01 27.11
C ASN A 103 0.82 2.26 27.86
N VAL A 104 0.28 2.83 28.95
CA VAL A 104 -0.81 2.21 29.73
C VAL A 104 -2.18 2.34 29.03
N VAL A 105 -2.36 3.33 28.16
CA VAL A 105 -3.61 3.60 27.42
C VAL A 105 -3.45 3.43 25.91
N SER A 106 -2.26 3.10 25.43
CA SER A 106 -1.93 3.07 24.00
C SER A 106 -2.57 1.89 23.26
N GLU A 107 -2.79 0.76 23.93
CA GLU A 107 -3.37 -0.46 23.32
C GLU A 107 -4.77 -0.23 22.71
N SER A 108 -5.53 0.77 23.19
CA SER A 108 -6.88 1.07 22.67
C SER A 108 -6.94 2.16 21.60
N HIS A 109 -5.88 2.94 21.40
CA HIS A 109 -5.95 4.18 20.60
C HIS A 109 -5.24 4.09 19.24
N PHE A 110 -4.20 3.26 19.13
CA PHE A 110 -3.50 3.04 17.87
C PHE A 110 -3.30 1.56 17.57
N ASN A 111 -3.72 1.15 16.38
CA ASN A 111 -3.43 -0.19 15.90
C ASN A 111 -1.96 -0.29 15.44
N GLU A 112 -1.21 -1.24 15.99
CA GLU A 112 0.21 -1.40 15.64
C GLU A 112 0.45 -1.73 14.16
N ASP A 113 -0.42 -2.52 13.55
CA ASP A 113 -0.36 -2.81 12.11
C ASP A 113 -0.59 -1.54 11.30
N SER A 114 -1.46 -0.63 11.76
CA SER A 114 -1.62 0.68 11.12
C SER A 114 -0.33 1.48 11.12
N ILE A 115 0.35 1.55 12.28
CA ILE A 115 1.62 2.28 12.40
C ILE A 115 2.68 1.63 11.50
N ARG A 116 2.81 0.29 11.54
CA ARG A 116 3.71 -0.47 10.67
C ARG A 116 3.42 -0.23 9.19
N GLY A 117 2.15 -0.20 8.80
CA GLY A 117 1.72 0.11 7.44
C GLY A 117 2.17 1.48 6.99
N HIS A 118 1.98 2.51 7.81
CA HIS A 118 2.39 3.87 7.45
C HIS A 118 3.92 4.01 7.43
N ILE A 119 4.66 3.30 8.29
CA ILE A 119 6.13 3.19 8.19
C ILE A 119 6.52 2.54 6.87
N HIS A 120 5.86 1.46 6.47
CA HIS A 120 6.09 0.82 5.17
C HIS A 120 5.88 1.81 4.01
N VAL A 121 4.82 2.62 4.06
CA VAL A 121 4.55 3.69 3.08
C VAL A 121 5.69 4.71 3.05
N ALA A 122 6.12 5.20 4.21
CA ALA A 122 7.22 6.16 4.30
C ALA A 122 8.52 5.59 3.70
N ASN A 123 8.86 4.35 4.04
CA ASN A 123 10.09 3.72 3.54
C ASN A 123 10.06 3.53 2.01
N ASN A 124 8.92 3.11 1.45
CA ASN A 124 8.83 2.71 0.04
C ASN A 124 8.45 3.84 -0.94
N ILE A 125 8.02 4.99 -0.43
CA ILE A 125 7.72 6.18 -1.25
C ILE A 125 8.62 7.35 -0.87
N CYS A 126 8.77 7.63 0.43
CA CYS A 126 9.44 8.83 0.91
C CYS A 126 10.94 8.67 1.13
N ASP A 127 11.42 7.44 1.30
CA ASP A 127 12.84 7.13 1.47
C ASP A 127 13.43 6.32 0.30
N ASP A 128 12.58 5.82 -0.61
CA ASP A 128 13.03 5.19 -1.87
C ASP A 128 13.34 6.26 -2.94
N GLU A 129 14.62 6.60 -3.09
CA GLU A 129 15.11 7.57 -4.07
C GLU A 129 14.77 7.16 -5.52
N LEU A 130 14.85 5.86 -5.84
CA LEU A 130 14.57 5.38 -7.20
C LEU A 130 13.09 5.47 -7.54
N PHE A 131 12.22 5.25 -6.56
CA PHE A 131 10.80 5.50 -6.71
C PHE A 131 10.53 6.99 -6.92
N GLN A 132 11.11 7.87 -6.09
CA GLN A 132 10.92 9.32 -6.19
C GLN A 132 11.34 9.86 -7.55
N ILE A 133 12.51 9.46 -8.06
CA ILE A 133 12.99 9.88 -9.39
C ILE A 133 11.97 9.56 -10.47
N ARG A 134 11.39 8.34 -10.46
CA ARG A 134 10.34 7.96 -11.43
C ARG A 134 9.04 8.70 -11.18
N TYR A 135 8.71 8.95 -9.92
CA TYR A 135 7.51 9.66 -9.52
C TYR A 135 7.51 11.11 -10.04
N MET A 136 8.68 11.74 -10.16
CA MET A 136 8.79 13.13 -10.65
C MET A 136 8.21 13.36 -12.04
N GLU A 137 8.16 12.33 -12.87
CA GLU A 137 7.66 12.39 -14.25
C GLU A 137 6.13 12.20 -14.35
N LEU A 138 5.42 11.94 -13.24
CA LEU A 138 4.02 11.50 -13.26
C LEU A 138 2.98 12.62 -13.33
N SER A 139 3.36 13.90 -13.44
CA SER A 139 2.43 15.03 -13.30
C SER A 139 1.21 14.91 -14.22
N ALA A 140 1.42 14.73 -15.53
CA ALA A 140 0.33 14.61 -16.50
C ALA A 140 -0.53 13.35 -16.28
N CYS A 141 0.10 12.23 -15.93
CA CYS A 141 -0.60 10.98 -15.64
C CYS A 141 -1.51 11.13 -14.40
N ILE A 142 -1.00 11.71 -13.31
CA ILE A 142 -1.76 11.98 -12.09
C ILE A 142 -2.94 12.91 -12.39
N GLU A 143 -2.70 14.02 -13.07
CA GLU A 143 -3.76 14.98 -13.42
C GLU A 143 -4.86 14.35 -14.29
N SER A 144 -4.48 13.48 -15.24
CA SER A 144 -5.45 12.81 -16.12
C SER A 144 -6.26 11.70 -15.43
N SER A 145 -5.75 11.15 -14.33
CA SER A 145 -6.37 10.03 -13.61
C SER A 145 -7.00 10.44 -12.26
N GLN A 146 -6.82 11.69 -11.83
CA GLN A 146 -7.15 12.19 -10.49
C GLN A 146 -8.60 11.92 -10.06
N ASP A 147 -9.59 12.15 -10.93
CA ASP A 147 -11.00 11.99 -10.55
C ASP A 147 -11.38 10.52 -10.34
N SER A 148 -10.83 9.62 -11.18
CA SER A 148 -11.04 8.18 -10.99
C SER A 148 -10.35 7.69 -9.72
N TRP A 149 -9.14 8.18 -9.47
CA TRP A 149 -8.39 7.89 -8.25
C TRP A 149 -9.14 8.33 -6.99
N GLU A 150 -9.71 9.53 -7.01
CA GLU A 150 -10.46 10.07 -5.87
C GLU A 150 -11.68 9.20 -5.55
N VAL A 151 -12.38 8.71 -6.57
CA VAL A 151 -13.50 7.76 -6.38
C VAL A 151 -13.00 6.44 -5.77
N CYS A 152 -11.91 5.87 -6.30
CA CYS A 152 -11.33 4.63 -5.76
C CYS A 152 -10.93 4.81 -4.29
N TYR A 153 -10.25 5.90 -3.97
CA TYR A 153 -9.75 6.16 -2.62
C TYR A 153 -10.88 6.44 -1.63
N LYS A 154 -11.90 7.22 -2.01
CA LYS A 154 -13.07 7.45 -1.14
C LYS A 154 -13.78 6.14 -0.79
N SER A 155 -13.97 5.26 -1.76
CA SER A 155 -14.58 3.94 -1.52
C SER A 155 -13.73 3.08 -0.59
N PHE A 156 -12.41 3.08 -0.79
CA PHE A 156 -11.47 2.34 0.06
C PHE A 156 -11.50 2.86 1.49
N LYS A 157 -11.27 4.17 1.66
CA LYS A 157 -11.24 4.84 2.95
C LYS A 157 -12.54 4.64 3.73
N HIS A 158 -13.69 4.81 3.08
CA HIS A 158 -14.99 4.58 3.71
C HIS A 158 -15.13 3.15 4.25
N THR A 159 -14.74 2.14 3.46
CA THR A 159 -14.81 0.74 3.90
C THR A 159 -13.85 0.49 5.06
N VAL A 160 -12.62 1.00 4.98
CA VAL A 160 -11.64 0.86 6.07
C VAL A 160 -12.15 1.49 7.36
N GLU A 161 -12.65 2.73 7.32
CA GLU A 161 -13.20 3.42 8.49
C GLU A 161 -14.41 2.70 9.09
N GLU A 162 -15.32 2.20 8.25
CA GLU A 162 -16.48 1.41 8.70
C GLU A 162 -16.04 0.15 9.46
N GLN A 163 -15.09 -0.61 8.90
CA GLN A 163 -14.60 -1.83 9.52
C GLN A 163 -13.77 -1.56 10.79
N GLN A 164 -12.94 -0.51 10.79
CA GLN A 164 -12.16 -0.09 11.96
C GLN A 164 -13.06 0.37 13.12
N ASN A 165 -14.23 0.95 12.83
CA ASN A 165 -15.19 1.35 13.84
C ASN A 165 -16.04 0.18 14.38
N THR A 166 -16.08 -0.96 13.68
CA THR A 166 -16.91 -2.11 14.04
C THR A 166 -16.30 -2.90 15.20
N THR A 167 -14.98 -3.06 15.24
CA THR A 167 -14.26 -3.72 16.33
C THR A 167 -12.95 -2.99 16.61
N HIS A 168 -12.57 -2.86 17.89
CA HIS A 168 -11.27 -2.28 18.26
C HIS A 168 -10.08 -3.19 17.88
N GLU A 169 -10.34 -4.42 17.41
CA GLU A 169 -9.33 -5.40 16.99
C GLU A 169 -9.38 -5.67 15.48
N TRP A 170 -8.48 -5.05 14.71
CA TRP A 170 -8.46 -5.22 13.24
C TRP A 170 -8.08 -6.63 12.79
N THR A 171 -7.49 -7.43 13.68
CA THR A 171 -7.06 -8.81 13.45
C THR A 171 -8.20 -9.82 13.60
N HIS A 172 -9.39 -9.39 14.03
CA HIS A 172 -10.58 -10.24 14.01
C HIS A 172 -10.81 -10.75 12.59
N TYR A 173 -10.98 -12.06 12.42
CA TYR A 173 -11.01 -12.73 11.10
C TYR A 173 -11.96 -12.06 10.11
N GLU A 174 -13.13 -11.63 10.58
CA GLU A 174 -14.13 -10.94 9.75
C GLU A 174 -13.67 -9.55 9.31
N VAL A 175 -13.11 -8.75 10.23
CA VAL A 175 -12.59 -7.41 9.93
C VAL A 175 -11.39 -7.51 8.99
N HIS A 176 -10.45 -8.42 9.28
CA HIS A 176 -9.34 -8.73 8.40
C HIS A 176 -9.82 -9.09 6.98
N PHE A 177 -10.82 -9.97 6.87
CA PHE A 177 -11.39 -10.36 5.59
C PHE A 177 -11.91 -9.15 4.79
N TYR A 178 -12.72 -8.28 5.42
CA TYR A 178 -13.26 -7.10 4.74
C TYR A 178 -12.20 -6.05 4.41
N LEU A 179 -11.22 -5.83 5.28
CA LEU A 179 -10.10 -4.93 5.01
C LEU A 179 -9.27 -5.41 3.81
N CYS A 180 -9.03 -6.72 3.72
CA CYS A 180 -8.33 -7.33 2.59
C CYS A 180 -9.14 -7.26 1.28
N CYS A 181 -10.45 -7.48 1.34
CA CYS A 181 -11.34 -7.24 0.21
C CYS A 181 -11.30 -5.78 -0.26
N ALA A 182 -11.33 -4.81 0.67
CA ALA A 182 -11.25 -3.39 0.38
C ALA A 182 -9.91 -3.02 -0.29
N ARG A 183 -8.80 -3.56 0.22
CA ARG A 183 -7.46 -3.38 -0.34
C ARG A 183 -7.36 -3.88 -1.77
N ALA A 184 -7.81 -5.11 -2.04
CA ALA A 184 -7.81 -5.69 -3.38
C ALA A 184 -8.72 -4.88 -4.34
N ARG A 185 -9.88 -4.44 -3.89
CA ARG A 185 -10.81 -3.61 -4.68
C ARG A 185 -10.22 -2.26 -5.02
N PHE A 186 -9.54 -1.62 -4.08
CA PHE A 186 -8.83 -0.37 -4.32
C PHE A 186 -7.75 -0.53 -5.41
N ARG A 187 -6.89 -1.55 -5.25
CA ARG A 187 -5.82 -1.86 -6.22
C ARG A 187 -6.35 -2.16 -7.62
N ARG A 188 -7.48 -2.86 -7.73
CA ARG A 188 -8.16 -3.10 -9.00
C ARG A 188 -8.74 -1.82 -9.60
N CYS A 189 -9.42 -1.01 -8.79
CA CYS A 189 -10.02 0.24 -9.23
C CYS A 189 -8.98 1.23 -9.79
N THR A 190 -7.85 1.39 -9.10
CA THR A 190 -6.74 2.22 -9.59
C THR A 190 -6.13 1.64 -10.86
N LEU A 191 -5.96 0.32 -10.93
CA LEU A 191 -5.41 -0.35 -12.11
C LEU A 191 -6.30 -0.17 -13.35
N GLU A 192 -7.62 -0.39 -13.21
CA GLU A 192 -8.60 -0.13 -14.28
C GLU A 192 -8.57 1.34 -14.71
N SER A 193 -8.44 2.26 -13.74
CA SER A 193 -8.35 3.70 -14.03
C SER A 193 -7.13 4.10 -14.85
N LEU A 194 -6.03 3.36 -14.72
CA LEU A 194 -4.76 3.67 -15.39
C LEU A 194 -4.64 3.01 -16.76
N PHE A 195 -5.14 1.78 -16.92
CA PHE A 195 -4.91 0.98 -18.13
C PHE A 195 -6.14 0.79 -19.03
N GLU A 196 -7.36 0.87 -18.51
CA GLU A 196 -8.58 0.66 -19.32
C GLU A 196 -9.27 1.96 -19.72
N LYS A 197 -9.08 3.03 -18.93
CA LYS A 197 -9.59 4.36 -19.28
C LYS A 197 -8.59 5.10 -20.17
N ALA A 198 -9.10 5.97 -21.04
CA ALA A 198 -8.26 6.88 -21.80
C ALA A 198 -7.60 7.88 -20.83
N THR A 199 -6.33 7.64 -20.49
CA THR A 199 -5.51 8.51 -19.66
C THR A 199 -4.37 9.09 -20.48
N ALA A 200 -3.74 10.15 -19.97
CA ALA A 200 -2.52 10.70 -20.56
C ALA A 200 -1.26 9.92 -20.12
N CYS A 201 -1.43 8.81 -19.40
CA CYS A 201 -0.32 8.04 -18.84
C CYS A 201 0.39 7.23 -19.92
N SER A 202 1.73 7.34 -19.97
CA SER A 202 2.53 6.30 -20.62
C SER A 202 2.44 4.99 -19.84
N HIS A 203 2.80 3.87 -20.48
CA HIS A 203 2.74 2.55 -19.84
C HIS A 203 3.60 2.49 -18.57
N LEU A 204 4.79 3.10 -18.58
CA LEU A 204 5.70 3.12 -17.43
C LEU A 204 5.20 4.05 -16.32
N GLU A 205 4.59 5.19 -16.67
CA GLU A 205 3.93 6.08 -15.72
C GLU A 205 2.77 5.37 -15.01
N ALA A 206 1.93 4.67 -15.77
CA ALA A 206 0.82 3.88 -15.24
C ALA A 206 1.31 2.78 -14.29
N ILE A 207 2.41 2.08 -14.61
CA ILE A 207 3.01 1.08 -13.70
C ILE A 207 3.52 1.73 -12.42
N THR A 208 4.21 2.86 -12.52
CA THR A 208 4.77 3.56 -11.35
C THR A 208 3.65 4.08 -10.44
N LEU A 209 2.60 4.66 -11.03
CA LEU A 209 1.43 5.13 -10.30
C LEU A 209 0.60 3.98 -9.72
N GLN A 210 0.57 2.83 -10.39
CA GLN A 210 0.00 1.61 -9.82
C GLN A 210 0.81 1.16 -8.60
N LYS A 211 2.16 1.14 -8.66
CA LYS A 211 3.01 0.81 -7.51
C LYS A 211 2.73 1.74 -6.33
N PHE A 212 2.52 3.04 -6.56
CA PHE A 212 2.07 3.97 -5.52
C PHE A 212 0.78 3.48 -4.85
N SER A 213 -0.25 3.10 -5.62
CA SER A 213 -1.52 2.59 -5.09
C SER A 213 -1.35 1.35 -4.21
N VAL A 214 -0.46 0.45 -4.59
CA VAL A 214 -0.18 -0.78 -3.84
C VAL A 214 0.39 -0.42 -2.47
N ILE A 215 1.45 0.41 -2.46
CA ILE A 215 2.14 0.80 -1.23
C ILE A 215 1.19 1.56 -0.30
N VAL A 216 0.49 2.60 -0.78
CA VAL A 216 -0.40 3.41 0.09
C VAL A 216 -1.58 2.61 0.64
N SER A 217 -2.05 1.59 -0.07
CA SER A 217 -3.11 0.70 0.42
C SER A 217 -2.66 -0.17 1.60
N GLU A 218 -1.37 -0.45 1.72
CA GLU A 218 -0.77 -1.17 2.84
C GLU A 218 -0.58 -0.27 4.07
N GLY A 219 -0.60 1.06 3.88
CA GLY A 219 -0.69 2.03 4.97
C GLY A 219 -1.93 1.81 5.82
N GLY A 220 -3.10 1.77 5.19
CA GLY A 220 -4.38 1.55 5.87
C GLY A 220 -4.67 0.10 6.24
N VAL A 221 -4.07 -0.86 5.52
CA VAL A 221 -4.29 -2.31 5.70
C VAL A 221 -2.97 -3.08 5.52
N TYR A 222 -2.15 -3.09 6.56
CA TYR A 222 -0.81 -3.72 6.54
C TYR A 222 -0.82 -5.26 6.71
N GLN A 223 -1.99 -5.84 6.96
CA GLN A 223 -2.13 -7.27 7.23
C GLN A 223 -1.79 -8.13 5.99
N ASP A 224 -1.46 -9.41 6.20
CA ASP A 224 -1.24 -10.35 5.11
C ASP A 224 -2.57 -10.73 4.44
N CYS A 225 -2.91 -10.03 3.36
CA CYS A 225 -4.07 -10.35 2.54
C CYS A 225 -3.72 -11.23 1.33
N ASP A 226 -2.45 -11.54 1.10
CA ASP A 226 -2.06 -12.19 -0.14
C ASP A 226 -2.11 -13.73 0.02
N ARG A 227 -2.16 -14.21 1.26
CA ARG A 227 -2.25 -15.64 1.61
C ARG A 227 -3.58 -15.97 2.27
N ASN A 228 -4.11 -17.16 1.99
CA ASN A 228 -5.28 -17.76 2.66
C ASN A 228 -6.58 -16.91 2.64
N MET A 229 -6.72 -16.01 1.68
CA MET A 229 -7.90 -15.15 1.52
C MET A 229 -8.95 -15.76 0.58
N MET A 230 -10.21 -15.78 1.01
CA MET A 230 -11.34 -16.24 0.19
C MET A 230 -11.93 -15.09 -0.66
N TYR A 231 -11.13 -14.48 -1.52
CA TYR A 231 -11.52 -13.33 -2.35
C TYR A 231 -12.83 -13.48 -3.14
N PRO A 232 -13.20 -14.66 -3.68
CA PRO A 232 -14.50 -14.83 -4.34
C PRO A 232 -15.72 -14.52 -3.45
N ASN A 233 -15.56 -14.54 -2.12
CA ASN A 233 -16.63 -14.27 -1.17
C ASN A 233 -16.69 -12.79 -0.75
N CYS A 234 -15.82 -11.93 -1.29
CA CYS A 234 -15.88 -10.50 -0.99
C CYS A 234 -17.21 -9.87 -1.42
N PRO A 235 -17.65 -8.78 -0.77
CA PRO A 235 -18.83 -8.03 -1.21
C PRO A 235 -18.70 -7.56 -2.67
N GLY A 236 -19.65 -7.99 -3.52
CA GLY A 236 -19.62 -7.71 -4.96
C GLY A 236 -18.80 -8.69 -5.79
N GLY A 237 -18.31 -9.79 -5.20
CA GLY A 237 -17.53 -10.84 -5.86
C GLY A 237 -16.02 -10.61 -5.76
N ASP A 238 -15.25 -11.42 -6.50
CA ASP A 238 -13.79 -11.38 -6.48
C ASP A 238 -13.25 -9.99 -6.90
N PRO A 239 -12.63 -9.23 -5.98
CA PRO A 239 -12.19 -7.87 -6.25
C PRO A 239 -10.84 -7.83 -6.95
N ARG A 240 -10.19 -8.97 -7.20
CA ARG A 240 -8.86 -9.01 -7.82
C ARG A 240 -8.95 -8.66 -9.31
N PRO A 241 -7.91 -8.02 -9.89
CA PRO A 241 -7.87 -7.69 -11.30
C PRO A 241 -7.97 -8.93 -12.19
N THR A 242 -8.55 -8.79 -13.38
CA THR A 242 -8.56 -9.89 -14.35
C THR A 242 -7.15 -10.20 -14.88
N HIS A 243 -6.91 -11.39 -15.43
CA HIS A 243 -5.62 -11.75 -16.04
C HIS A 243 -5.21 -10.78 -17.16
N LYS A 244 -6.19 -10.33 -17.97
CA LYS A 244 -5.95 -9.33 -19.01
C LYS A 244 -5.39 -8.05 -18.40
N LEU A 245 -6.02 -7.55 -17.33
CA LEU A 245 -5.60 -6.34 -16.67
C LEU A 245 -4.22 -6.50 -15.99
N MET A 246 -3.98 -7.66 -15.36
CA MET A 246 -2.67 -7.97 -14.77
C MET A 246 -1.54 -8.05 -15.79
N SER A 247 -1.82 -8.49 -17.02
CA SER A 247 -0.79 -8.62 -18.06
C SER A 247 -0.10 -7.29 -18.40
N HIS A 248 -0.78 -6.16 -18.21
CA HIS A 248 -0.19 -4.83 -18.37
C HIS A 248 0.95 -4.55 -17.37
N LEU A 249 0.96 -5.22 -16.21
CA LEU A 249 2.00 -5.01 -15.22
C LEU A 249 3.24 -5.89 -15.48
N VAL A 250 3.07 -7.01 -16.18
CA VAL A 250 4.16 -7.96 -16.50
C VAL A 250 4.97 -7.47 -17.71
N THR A 251 4.35 -6.78 -18.67
CA THR A 251 5.02 -6.28 -19.87
C THR A 251 6.02 -5.13 -19.61
N GLY A 252 5.90 -4.42 -18.49
CA GLY A 252 6.81 -3.33 -18.13
C GLY A 252 8.15 -3.77 -17.55
N ASN A 253 8.25 -4.99 -17.00
CA ASN A 253 9.51 -5.52 -16.46
C ASN A 253 10.48 -6.02 -17.55
N ALA A 254 9.97 -6.31 -18.76
CA ALA A 254 10.80 -6.79 -19.88
C ALA A 254 11.76 -5.72 -20.43
N SER A 255 11.49 -4.43 -20.23
CA SER A 255 12.36 -3.33 -20.70
C SER A 255 13.42 -2.90 -19.69
N LEU A 256 13.29 -3.27 -18.42
CA LEU A 256 14.23 -2.93 -17.33
C LEU A 256 15.19 -4.08 -16.97
N SER A 257 15.09 -5.22 -17.66
CA SER A 257 15.84 -6.46 -17.39
C SER A 257 16.81 -6.85 -18.53
N ASN A 258 17.33 -5.89 -19.30
CA ASN A 258 18.56 -6.10 -20.06
C ASN A 258 19.72 -5.71 -19.12
N ASN A 259 20.30 -6.62 -18.35
CA ASN A 259 21.43 -7.40 -18.87
C ASN A 259 21.82 -8.67 -18.08
N ASN A 260 21.13 -9.12 -17.03
CA ASN A 260 21.67 -10.23 -16.21
C ASN A 260 20.69 -11.37 -15.83
N VAL A 261 19.41 -11.31 -16.19
CA VAL A 261 18.44 -12.35 -15.78
C VAL A 261 18.40 -13.55 -16.73
N TRP A 262 18.73 -13.36 -18.01
CA TRP A 262 18.73 -14.45 -19.00
C TRP A 262 19.82 -15.51 -18.78
N LEU A 263 20.87 -15.21 -18.01
CA LEU A 263 21.92 -16.19 -17.68
C LEU A 263 21.54 -17.13 -16.53
N LEU A 264 20.63 -16.74 -15.63
CA LEU A 264 20.25 -17.56 -14.48
C LEU A 264 19.13 -18.55 -14.80
N VAL A 265 18.23 -18.21 -15.74
CA VAL A 265 17.17 -19.12 -16.17
C VAL A 265 17.71 -20.29 -17.00
N PHE A 266 18.84 -20.12 -17.70
CA PHE A 266 19.46 -21.19 -18.48
C PHE A 266 20.21 -22.24 -17.63
N ILE A 267 20.72 -21.88 -16.44
CA ILE A 267 21.49 -22.81 -15.60
C ILE A 267 20.57 -23.75 -14.79
N LEU A 268 19.36 -23.32 -14.45
CA LEU A 268 18.41 -24.14 -13.67
C LEU A 268 17.59 -25.13 -14.52
N TYR A 269 17.52 -24.94 -15.84
CA TYR A 269 16.75 -25.83 -16.72
C TYR A 269 17.51 -27.09 -17.20
N TYR A 270 18.81 -27.20 -16.88
CA TYR A 270 19.66 -28.34 -17.30
C TYR A 270 20.20 -29.21 -16.15
N LEU A 271 19.73 -29.01 -14.92
CA LEU A 271 20.20 -29.73 -13.74
C LEU A 271 19.10 -30.44 -12.93
N ILE A 272 17.99 -30.80 -13.59
CA ILE A 272 17.02 -31.80 -13.11
C ILE A 272 16.72 -32.77 -14.26
#